data_AF-A0A8T2ER70-F1
#
_entry.id   AF-A0A8T2ER70-F1
#
_cell.length_a   1.000
_cell.length_b   1.000
_cell.length_c   1.000
_cell.angle_alpha   90.00
_cell.angle_beta   90.00
_cell.angle_gamma   90.00
#
_symmetry.space_group_name_H-M   'P 1'
#
loop_
_entity.id
_entity.type
_entity.pdbx_description
1 polymer ?
#
loop_
_entity_poly.entity_id
_entity_poly.type
_entity_poly.pdbx_seq_one_letter_code
_entity_poly.pdbx_strand_id
1 'polypeptide(L)'
;MAVSLPTKYPLRPITNIPKSHRPSLLRVRVTCSVTTTKPQPNREKLLVEQRTVNLPLSNDQSLQSTKPRPNREKLVVEQRLASPPLSNDPTLKSTWTHRLWVAAGCTTLFVSLAKSVIGGFDSHLCLEPALAGYAGYILADLGSGVYHWAIDNYGDESTPVVGTQIEAFQGHHKWPWTITRRQFANNLHALAQVITFTVLPLDLAFNDPVFHGFVCTFAFCILFSQQFHAWAHGTKSKLPPLVVALQDMGLLVSRRQHAEHHRAPYNNNYCIVSGAWNNVLDESKVFEALEMVFYFQLGVRPRSWSEPNSDWIEETEISNNQA
;
A
#
# COMPACT_ATOMS: atom_id res chain seq x y z
N MET A 1 -62.65 -34.07 3.20
CA MET A 1 -63.12 -33.10 4.22
C MET A 1 -62.52 -31.75 3.86
N ALA A 2 -63.37 -30.83 3.42
CA ALA A 2 -63.02 -29.44 3.18
C ALA A 2 -63.45 -28.63 4.41
N VAL A 3 -62.62 -27.71 4.88
CA VAL A 3 -63.06 -26.59 5.71
C VAL A 3 -62.32 -25.33 5.25
N SER A 4 -63.12 -24.31 5.00
CA SER A 4 -62.78 -23.05 4.37
C SER A 4 -62.96 -21.90 5.37
N LEU A 5 -62.17 -20.82 5.16
CA LEU A 5 -62.44 -19.39 5.47
C LEU A 5 -62.33 -18.92 6.95
N PRO A 6 -62.15 -17.61 7.25
CA PRO A 6 -62.15 -16.44 6.34
C PRO A 6 -61.00 -15.41 6.51
N THR A 7 -60.82 -14.61 5.45
CA THR A 7 -60.15 -13.30 5.41
C THR A 7 -61.09 -12.17 5.86
N LYS A 8 -60.53 -11.17 6.56
CA LYS A 8 -60.85 -9.71 6.61
C LYS A 8 -60.76 -9.18 8.03
N TYR A 9 -59.87 -8.20 8.29
CA TYR A 9 -60.18 -6.96 9.05
C TYR A 9 -59.15 -5.85 8.70
N PRO A 10 -59.56 -4.57 8.68
CA PRO A 10 -58.87 -3.47 7.99
C PRO A 10 -57.86 -2.71 8.88
N LEU A 11 -56.89 -2.07 8.23
CA LEU A 11 -55.94 -1.11 8.81
C LEU A 11 -56.66 0.17 9.27
N ARG A 12 -56.40 0.61 10.50
CA ARG A 12 -56.71 1.96 10.99
C ARG A 12 -55.42 2.78 11.16
N PRO A 13 -55.41 4.09 10.85
CA PRO A 13 -54.22 4.92 10.95
C PRO A 13 -54.02 5.41 12.38
N ILE A 14 -52.82 5.23 12.92
CA ILE A 14 -52.39 5.85 14.18
C ILE A 14 -51.72 7.18 13.84
N THR A 15 -52.50 8.25 13.92
CA THR A 15 -51.99 9.60 14.16
C THR A 15 -51.71 9.75 15.65
N ASN A 16 -50.45 9.96 16.03
CA ASN A 16 -50.07 10.92 17.07
C ASN A 16 -48.54 11.02 17.18
N ILE A 17 -48.05 12.21 16.80
CA ILE A 17 -46.66 12.65 16.83
C ILE A 17 -46.42 13.33 18.19
N PRO A 18 -45.45 12.88 19.00
CA PRO A 18 -44.96 13.68 20.11
C PRO A 18 -43.95 14.70 19.58
N LYS A 19 -44.24 15.99 19.82
CA LYS A 19 -43.31 17.10 19.61
C LYS A 19 -42.14 16.98 20.57
N SER A 20 -40.91 16.89 20.06
CA SER A 20 -39.70 17.18 20.85
C SER A 20 -38.94 18.36 20.23
N HIS A 21 -38.52 19.25 21.13
CA HIS A 21 -37.92 20.55 20.88
C HIS A 21 -36.72 20.54 19.92
N ARG A 22 -36.71 21.51 18.99
CA ARG A 22 -35.51 21.97 18.28
C ARG A 22 -34.61 22.75 19.24
N PRO A 23 -33.30 22.47 19.34
CA PRO A 23 -32.32 23.47 19.69
C PRO A 23 -32.01 24.31 18.44
N SER A 24 -32.08 25.64 18.58
CA SER A 24 -31.69 26.58 17.54
C SER A 24 -30.20 26.44 17.21
N LEU A 25 -29.88 26.23 15.93
CA LEU A 25 -28.52 26.37 15.42
C LEU A 25 -28.12 27.84 15.48
N LEU A 26 -27.39 28.21 16.53
CA LEU A 26 -26.63 29.46 16.60
C LEU A 26 -25.52 29.37 15.54
N ARG A 27 -25.77 30.05 14.41
CA ARG A 27 -24.85 30.19 13.30
C ARG A 27 -23.69 31.11 13.73
N VAL A 28 -22.65 30.54 14.32
CA VAL A 28 -21.39 31.27 14.57
C VAL A 28 -20.68 31.43 13.23
N ARG A 29 -20.75 32.63 12.67
CA ARG A 29 -20.05 33.04 11.46
C ARG A 29 -18.66 33.52 11.88
N VAL A 30 -17.65 32.66 11.76
CA VAL A 30 -16.24 33.07 11.91
C VAL A 30 -15.79 33.65 10.58
N THR A 31 -15.77 34.97 10.47
CA THR A 31 -15.08 35.68 9.39
C THR A 31 -13.62 35.89 9.80
N CYS A 32 -12.70 35.14 9.19
CA CYS A 32 -11.28 35.47 9.22
C CYS A 32 -10.94 36.33 7.99
N SER A 33 -10.69 37.63 8.23
CA SER A 33 -10.08 38.53 7.26
C SER A 33 -8.58 38.25 7.20
N VAL A 34 -8.07 37.76 6.07
CA VAL A 34 -6.63 37.61 5.83
C VAL A 34 -6.11 38.87 5.14
N THR A 35 -5.43 39.72 5.89
CA THR A 35 -4.65 40.84 5.37
C THR A 35 -3.28 40.31 4.95
N THR A 36 -2.99 40.30 3.65
CA THR A 36 -1.68 39.94 3.12
C THR A 36 -0.70 41.12 3.23
N THR A 37 0.26 41.04 4.15
CA THR A 37 1.47 41.87 4.13
C THR A 37 2.67 41.01 3.76
N LYS A 38 3.26 41.28 2.58
CA LYS A 38 4.52 40.69 2.11
C LYS A 38 5.70 41.22 2.94
N PRO A 39 6.64 40.36 3.41
CA PRO A 39 7.97 40.83 3.79
C PRO A 39 8.96 40.64 2.62
N GLN A 40 9.70 41.69 2.29
CA GLN A 40 10.92 41.64 1.49
C GLN A 40 12.03 40.89 2.25
N PRO A 41 12.91 40.11 1.58
CA PRO A 41 14.09 39.55 2.22
C PRO A 41 15.23 40.57 2.18
N ASN A 42 15.61 41.09 3.36
CA ASN A 42 16.84 41.87 3.52
C ASN A 42 18.00 40.90 3.76
N ARG A 43 19.09 41.08 3.02
CA ARG A 43 20.24 40.17 2.93
C ARG A 43 21.34 40.64 3.87
N GLU A 44 21.35 40.17 5.11
CA GLU A 44 22.51 40.32 6.00
C GLU A 44 23.33 39.02 6.04
N LYS A 45 24.61 39.15 5.67
CA LYS A 45 25.62 38.10 5.76
C LYS A 45 25.99 37.91 7.23
N LEU A 46 25.63 36.78 7.84
CA LEU A 46 26.28 36.33 9.07
C LEU A 46 27.50 35.46 8.72
N LEU A 47 28.69 36.02 8.93
CA LEU A 47 29.95 35.29 9.02
C LEU A 47 29.92 34.45 10.30
N VAL A 48 29.98 33.13 10.16
CA VAL A 48 30.24 32.23 11.30
C VAL A 48 31.75 32.05 11.41
N GLU A 49 32.31 32.70 12.43
CA GLU A 49 33.71 32.57 12.86
C GLU A 49 33.90 31.20 13.54
N GLN A 50 34.75 30.36 12.95
CA GLN A 50 35.12 29.06 13.50
C GLN A 50 36.11 29.26 14.64
N ARG A 51 35.61 29.31 15.88
CA ARG A 51 36.44 29.39 17.08
C ARG A 51 36.92 27.99 17.47
N THR A 52 38.17 27.70 17.19
CA THR A 52 38.91 26.54 17.72
C THR A 52 39.04 26.66 19.24
N VAL A 53 38.38 25.76 19.98
CA VAL A 53 38.57 25.63 21.43
C VAL A 53 39.55 24.49 21.67
N ASN A 54 40.78 24.85 22.08
CA ASN A 54 41.76 23.91 22.61
C ASN A 54 41.30 23.48 24.02
N LEU A 55 41.15 22.17 24.25
CA LEU A 55 40.99 21.61 25.59
C LEU A 55 42.37 21.47 26.28
N PRO A 56 42.48 21.75 27.60
CA PRO A 56 43.70 21.52 28.34
C PRO A 56 43.84 20.06 28.78
N LEU A 57 45.07 19.57 28.83
CA LEU A 57 45.45 18.34 29.52
C LEU A 57 45.18 18.48 31.02
N SER A 58 44.41 17.58 31.59
CA SER A 58 44.40 17.30 33.03
C SER A 58 44.45 15.79 33.27
N ASN A 59 45.53 15.33 33.89
CA ASN A 59 45.61 14.03 34.53
C ASN A 59 44.61 14.00 35.70
N ASP A 60 43.75 12.99 35.74
CA ASP A 60 43.33 12.42 37.02
C ASP A 60 42.90 10.95 36.85
N GLN A 61 43.41 10.13 37.76
CA GLN A 61 43.10 8.71 37.89
C GLN A 61 41.78 8.51 38.65
N SER A 62 41.14 7.37 38.36
CA SER A 62 40.07 6.70 39.14
C SER A 62 38.63 7.19 38.95
N LEU A 63 37.86 6.44 38.14
CA LEU A 63 36.71 5.66 38.60
C LEU A 63 36.19 4.81 37.43
N GLN A 64 36.21 3.49 37.60
CA GLN A 64 35.58 2.54 36.69
C GLN A 64 34.06 2.69 36.78
N SER A 65 33.43 3.07 35.66
CA SER A 65 31.99 2.84 35.42
C SER A 65 31.84 2.28 34.01
N THR A 66 31.65 0.98 33.92
CA THR A 66 31.40 0.19 32.71
C THR A 66 30.05 0.56 32.09
N LYS A 67 30.02 1.54 31.18
CA LYS A 67 28.91 1.66 30.22
C LYS A 67 29.05 0.58 29.15
N PRO A 68 27.99 -0.18 28.78
CA PRO A 68 28.08 -1.13 27.69
C PRO A 68 28.31 -0.36 26.38
N ARG A 69 29.29 -0.77 25.59
CA ARG A 69 29.42 -0.29 24.20
C ARG A 69 28.14 -0.66 23.45
N PRO A 70 27.51 0.27 22.71
CA PRO A 70 26.40 -0.08 21.84
C PRO A 70 26.87 -1.15 20.85
N ASN A 71 26.07 -2.21 20.71
CA ASN A 71 26.41 -3.33 19.84
C ASN A 71 26.63 -2.80 18.41
N ARG A 72 27.76 -3.16 17.79
CA ARG A 72 28.16 -2.65 16.46
C ARG A 72 27.10 -2.96 15.40
N GLU A 73 26.35 -4.06 15.58
CA GLU A 73 25.20 -4.40 14.76
C GLU A 73 24.06 -3.40 14.91
N LYS A 74 23.77 -2.95 16.14
CA LYS A 74 22.72 -1.95 16.40
C LYS A 74 23.07 -0.61 15.76
N LEU A 75 24.34 -0.21 15.80
CA LEU A 75 24.84 1.00 15.14
C LEU A 75 24.77 0.89 13.61
N VAL A 76 25.05 -0.29 13.05
CA VAL A 76 24.97 -0.55 11.60
C VAL A 76 23.51 -0.67 11.12
N VAL A 77 22.59 -1.06 11.98
CA VAL A 77 21.14 -1.06 11.72
C VAL A 77 20.57 0.36 11.82
N GLU A 78 20.89 1.12 12.87
CA GLU A 78 20.51 2.54 12.99
C GLU A 78 21.08 3.40 11.84
N GLN A 79 22.32 3.14 11.42
CA GLN A 79 22.95 3.88 10.32
C GLN A 79 22.37 3.50 8.94
N ARG A 80 21.78 2.30 8.80
CA ARG A 80 20.99 1.94 7.61
C ARG A 80 19.66 2.69 7.53
N LEU A 81 19.04 3.03 8.67
CA LEU A 81 17.82 3.85 8.68
C LEU A 81 18.08 5.32 8.31
N ALA A 82 19.32 5.80 8.46
CA ALA A 82 19.68 7.20 8.26
C ALA A 82 20.21 7.55 6.86
N SER A 83 20.34 6.58 5.95
CA SER A 83 20.90 6.82 4.61
C SER A 83 20.14 6.07 3.51
N PRO A 84 19.87 6.71 2.36
CA PRO A 84 19.11 6.06 1.29
C PRO A 84 19.87 4.88 0.69
N PRO A 85 19.17 3.86 0.17
CA PRO A 85 19.80 2.76 -0.55
C PRO A 85 20.57 3.28 -1.78
N LEU A 86 21.86 3.01 -1.84
CA LEU A 86 22.70 3.30 -3.01
C LEU A 86 22.20 2.53 -4.25
N SER A 87 22.41 3.09 -5.45
CA SER A 87 21.98 2.45 -6.70
C SER A 87 22.54 1.03 -6.91
N ASN A 88 23.68 0.73 -6.30
CA ASN A 88 24.35 -0.57 -6.33
C ASN A 88 24.12 -1.44 -5.09
N ASP A 89 23.10 -1.13 -4.29
CA ASP A 89 22.80 -1.87 -3.07
C ASP A 89 22.55 -3.37 -3.37
N PRO A 90 23.36 -4.29 -2.81
CA PRO A 90 23.15 -5.74 -2.98
C PRO A 90 21.79 -6.22 -2.51
N THR A 91 21.11 -5.51 -1.61
CA THR A 91 19.75 -5.86 -1.13
C THR A 91 18.69 -5.76 -2.23
N LEU A 92 18.95 -5.03 -3.32
CA LEU A 92 18.06 -4.88 -4.46
C LEU A 92 18.23 -5.99 -5.51
N LYS A 93 19.26 -6.83 -5.38
CA LYS A 93 19.56 -7.91 -6.34
C LYS A 93 18.72 -9.16 -6.07
N SER A 94 18.44 -9.91 -7.13
CA SER A 94 17.75 -11.19 -7.06
C SER A 94 18.72 -12.32 -6.72
N THR A 95 18.44 -13.02 -5.64
CA THR A 95 19.12 -14.28 -5.27
C THR A 95 18.53 -15.46 -6.05
N TRP A 96 19.20 -16.62 -6.00
CA TRP A 96 18.63 -17.85 -6.54
C TRP A 96 17.35 -18.28 -5.82
N THR A 97 17.27 -18.07 -4.51
CA THR A 97 16.07 -18.33 -3.72
C THR A 97 14.89 -17.50 -4.20
N HIS A 98 15.10 -16.20 -4.48
CA HIS A 98 14.05 -15.34 -5.05
C HIS A 98 13.55 -15.89 -6.38
N ARG A 99 14.48 -16.29 -7.26
CA ARG A 99 14.15 -16.83 -8.59
C ARG A 99 13.38 -18.15 -8.50
N LEU A 100 13.76 -19.02 -7.56
CA LEU A 100 13.09 -20.29 -7.32
C LEU A 100 11.64 -20.08 -6.86
N TRP A 101 11.40 -19.16 -5.91
CA TRP A 101 10.04 -18.84 -5.47
C TRP A 101 9.19 -18.26 -6.58
N VAL A 102 9.73 -17.35 -7.39
CA VAL A 102 9.01 -16.82 -8.55
C VAL A 102 8.71 -17.91 -9.56
N ALA A 103 9.65 -18.82 -9.84
CA ALA A 103 9.40 -19.95 -10.72
C ALA A 103 8.28 -20.87 -10.18
N ALA A 104 8.29 -21.17 -8.87
CA ALA A 104 7.25 -21.97 -8.23
C ALA A 104 5.87 -21.31 -8.29
N GLY A 105 5.78 -20.01 -7.95
CA GLY A 105 4.53 -19.26 -8.00
C GLY A 105 3.98 -19.16 -9.42
N CYS A 106 4.82 -18.82 -10.41
CA CYS A 106 4.41 -18.76 -11.81
C CYS A 106 3.99 -20.14 -12.36
N THR A 107 4.68 -21.22 -11.96
CA THR A 107 4.30 -22.58 -12.36
C THR A 107 2.93 -22.95 -11.79
N THR A 108 2.67 -22.60 -10.53
CA THR A 108 1.35 -22.81 -9.89
C THR A 108 0.25 -22.07 -10.67
N LEU A 109 0.45 -20.79 -10.98
CA LEU A 109 -0.49 -20.03 -11.81
C LEU A 109 -0.72 -20.67 -13.19
N PHE A 110 0.35 -21.18 -13.82
CA PHE A 110 0.25 -21.83 -15.12
C PHE A 110 -0.58 -23.11 -15.06
N VAL A 111 -0.46 -23.90 -13.98
CA VAL A 111 -1.31 -25.09 -13.77
C VAL A 111 -2.78 -24.67 -13.66
N SER A 112 -3.08 -23.67 -12.85
CA SER A 112 -4.44 -23.13 -12.71
C SER A 112 -5.00 -22.63 -14.05
N LEU A 113 -4.20 -21.86 -14.80
CA LEU A 113 -4.58 -21.39 -16.15
C LEU A 113 -4.87 -22.56 -17.09
N ALA A 114 -3.99 -23.56 -17.12
CA ALA A 114 -4.14 -24.72 -17.99
C ALA A 114 -5.42 -25.49 -17.67
N LYS A 115 -5.74 -25.69 -16.39
CA LYS A 115 -7.00 -26.32 -15.96
C LYS A 115 -8.22 -25.53 -16.41
N SER A 116 -8.20 -24.20 -16.26
CA SER A 116 -9.28 -23.33 -16.70
C SER A 116 -9.51 -23.43 -18.21
N VAL A 117 -8.43 -23.35 -18.99
CA VAL A 117 -8.48 -23.36 -20.45
C VAL A 117 -8.91 -24.73 -20.97
N ILE A 118 -8.28 -25.81 -20.53
CA ILE A 118 -8.59 -27.18 -20.96
C ILE A 118 -10.04 -27.52 -20.59
N GLY A 119 -10.43 -27.32 -19.34
CA GLY A 119 -11.80 -27.62 -18.90
C GLY A 119 -12.86 -26.73 -19.57
N GLY A 120 -12.54 -25.47 -19.88
CA GLY A 120 -13.40 -24.57 -20.63
C GLY A 120 -13.64 -25.03 -22.07
N PHE A 121 -12.59 -25.49 -22.75
CA PHE A 121 -12.70 -26.05 -24.10
C PHE A 121 -13.45 -27.39 -24.11
N ASP A 122 -13.11 -28.30 -23.20
CA ASP A 122 -13.75 -29.62 -23.11
C ASP A 122 -15.25 -29.52 -22.82
N SER A 123 -15.66 -28.49 -22.07
CA SER A 123 -17.06 -28.25 -21.71
C SER A 123 -17.81 -27.37 -22.71
N HIS A 124 -17.14 -26.80 -23.72
CA HIS A 124 -17.65 -25.75 -24.61
C HIS A 124 -18.16 -24.48 -23.88
N LEU A 125 -17.72 -24.25 -22.65
CA LEU A 125 -18.20 -23.18 -21.76
C LEU A 125 -17.13 -22.09 -21.55
N CYS A 126 -16.37 -21.69 -22.57
CA CYS A 126 -15.26 -20.73 -22.41
C CYS A 126 -15.68 -19.36 -21.83
N LEU A 127 -16.97 -19.00 -21.91
CA LEU A 127 -17.48 -17.74 -21.38
C LEU A 127 -17.47 -17.69 -19.85
N GLU A 128 -17.87 -18.76 -19.17
CA GLU A 128 -17.99 -18.76 -17.70
C GLU A 128 -16.63 -18.59 -17.01
N PRO A 129 -15.57 -19.34 -17.37
CA PRO A 129 -14.23 -19.11 -16.85
C PRO A 129 -13.68 -17.72 -17.19
N ALA A 130 -14.02 -17.17 -18.37
CA ALA A 130 -13.61 -15.82 -18.74
C ALA A 130 -14.27 -14.75 -17.85
N LEU A 131 -15.58 -14.88 -17.58
CA LEU A 131 -16.31 -13.99 -16.65
C LEU A 131 -15.78 -14.13 -15.21
N ALA A 132 -15.47 -15.36 -14.79
CA ALA A 132 -14.86 -15.62 -13.49
C ALA A 132 -13.45 -15.00 -13.40
N GLY A 133 -12.65 -15.09 -14.46
CA GLY A 133 -11.35 -14.42 -14.55
C GLY A 133 -11.49 -12.89 -14.48
N TYR A 134 -12.46 -12.31 -15.18
CA TYR A 134 -12.77 -10.88 -15.07
C TYR A 134 -13.15 -10.47 -13.64
N ALA A 135 -13.99 -11.26 -12.96
CA ALA A 135 -14.29 -11.04 -11.55
C ALA A 135 -13.03 -11.13 -10.67
N GLY A 136 -12.15 -12.10 -10.95
CA GLY A 136 -10.86 -12.25 -10.28
C GLY A 136 -9.96 -11.02 -10.44
N TYR A 137 -9.89 -10.44 -11.64
CA TYR A 137 -9.16 -9.21 -11.91
C TYR A 137 -9.70 -8.02 -11.10
N ILE A 138 -11.03 -7.79 -11.13
CA ILE A 138 -11.68 -6.70 -10.40
C ILE A 138 -11.49 -6.84 -8.90
N LEU A 139 -11.61 -8.06 -8.35
CA LEU A 139 -11.42 -8.30 -6.92
C LEU A 139 -9.94 -8.26 -6.51
N ALA A 140 -9.00 -8.59 -7.39
CA ALA A 140 -7.58 -8.47 -7.08
C ALA A 140 -7.16 -7.00 -6.94
N ASP A 141 -7.70 -6.11 -7.78
CA ASP A 141 -7.45 -4.67 -7.63
C ASP A 141 -7.98 -4.14 -6.30
N LEU A 142 -9.24 -4.49 -5.94
CA LEU A 142 -9.82 -4.16 -4.62
C LEU A 142 -8.96 -4.71 -3.46
N GLY A 143 -8.61 -5.99 -3.54
CA GLY A 143 -7.80 -6.66 -2.51
C GLY A 143 -6.43 -6.02 -2.35
N SER A 144 -5.80 -5.59 -3.46
CA SER A 144 -4.53 -4.85 -3.40
C SER A 144 -4.67 -3.54 -2.65
N GLY A 145 -5.77 -2.80 -2.85
CA GLY A 145 -6.03 -1.54 -2.15
C GLY A 145 -6.27 -1.74 -0.65
N VAL A 146 -7.09 -2.73 -0.28
CA VAL A 146 -7.33 -3.04 1.14
C VAL A 146 -6.04 -3.44 1.85
N TYR A 147 -5.22 -4.28 1.22
CA TYR A 147 -3.94 -4.70 1.79
C TYR A 147 -2.96 -3.52 1.92
N HIS A 148 -2.84 -2.71 0.87
CA HIS A 148 -1.95 -1.55 0.84
C HIS A 148 -2.35 -0.49 1.89
N TRP A 149 -3.65 -0.16 1.97
CA TRP A 149 -4.16 0.71 3.04
C TRP A 149 -3.80 0.20 4.43
N ALA A 150 -3.96 -1.12 4.68
CA ALA A 150 -3.71 -1.69 5.98
C ALA A 150 -2.23 -1.59 6.41
N ILE A 151 -1.30 -1.96 5.53
CA ILE A 151 0.14 -1.98 5.86
C ILE A 151 0.76 -0.58 5.90
N ASP A 152 0.20 0.39 5.15
CA ASP A 152 0.65 1.78 5.23
C ASP A 152 0.27 2.44 6.55
N ASN A 153 -0.86 2.02 7.13
CA ASN A 153 -1.47 2.69 8.28
C ASN A 153 -1.26 2.00 9.62
N TYR A 154 -1.02 0.68 9.64
CA TYR A 154 -1.02 -0.09 10.88
C TYR A 154 0.20 -0.99 11.02
N GLY A 155 0.65 -1.10 12.27
CA GLY A 155 1.82 -1.88 12.62
C GLY A 155 3.15 -1.19 12.25
N ASP A 156 4.21 -1.95 12.44
CA ASP A 156 5.61 -1.59 12.21
C ASP A 156 6.45 -2.85 11.92
N GLU A 157 7.77 -2.69 11.81
CA GLU A 157 8.74 -3.77 11.58
C GLU A 157 8.63 -4.95 12.57
N SER A 158 8.12 -4.71 13.78
CA SER A 158 7.98 -5.71 14.84
C SER A 158 6.70 -6.53 14.72
N THR A 159 5.81 -6.17 13.79
CA THR A 159 4.53 -6.87 13.59
C THR A 159 4.78 -8.32 13.14
N PRO A 160 4.22 -9.33 13.85
CA PRO A 160 4.44 -10.72 13.49
C PRO A 160 4.02 -11.01 12.05
N VAL A 161 4.81 -11.85 11.36
CA VAL A 161 4.56 -12.35 9.98
C VAL A 161 4.69 -11.28 8.88
N VAL A 162 4.17 -10.06 9.08
CA VAL A 162 4.08 -9.02 8.04
C VAL A 162 4.93 -7.78 8.31
N GLY A 163 5.65 -7.70 9.44
CA GLY A 163 6.41 -6.51 9.82
C GLY A 163 7.43 -6.05 8.78
N THR A 164 8.14 -6.98 8.14
CA THR A 164 9.09 -6.63 7.06
C THR A 164 8.40 -6.06 5.81
N GLN A 165 7.14 -6.43 5.55
CA GLN A 165 6.35 -5.87 4.46
C GLN A 165 5.84 -4.47 4.84
N ILE A 166 5.39 -4.30 6.08
CA ILE A 166 4.98 -3.01 6.62
C ILE A 166 6.13 -2.01 6.54
N GLU A 167 7.33 -2.38 7.04
CA GLU A 167 8.53 -1.55 6.94
C GLU A 167 8.85 -1.17 5.48
N ALA A 168 8.80 -2.15 4.56
CA ALA A 168 9.10 -1.91 3.16
C ALA A 168 8.11 -0.97 2.46
N PHE A 169 6.80 -1.11 2.73
CA PHE A 169 5.76 -0.24 2.16
C PHE A 169 5.80 1.16 2.78
N GLN A 170 5.90 1.24 4.10
CA GLN A 170 5.98 2.51 4.82
C GLN A 170 7.24 3.31 4.47
N GLY A 171 8.39 2.65 4.30
CA GLY A 171 9.64 3.28 3.88
C GLY A 171 9.68 3.66 2.40
N HIS A 172 8.82 3.05 1.57
CA HIS A 172 8.77 3.33 0.13
C HIS A 172 8.24 4.73 -0.19
N HIS A 173 7.35 5.31 0.62
CA HIS A 173 6.95 6.72 0.44
C HIS A 173 8.13 7.70 0.57
N LYS A 174 9.10 7.37 1.44
CA LYS A 174 10.32 8.15 1.61
C LYS A 174 11.29 7.98 0.44
N TRP A 175 11.47 6.74 -0.04
CA TRP A 175 12.43 6.41 -1.10
C TRP A 175 11.80 5.67 -2.30
N PRO A 176 10.89 6.32 -3.05
CA PRO A 176 10.04 5.65 -4.04
C PRO A 176 10.79 5.08 -5.24
N TRP A 177 11.98 5.61 -5.58
CA TRP A 177 12.76 5.08 -6.70
C TRP A 177 13.32 3.68 -6.44
N THR A 178 13.39 3.23 -5.18
CA THR A 178 13.99 1.95 -4.81
C THR A 178 13.24 0.77 -5.45
N ILE A 179 11.91 0.84 -5.54
CA ILE A 179 11.07 -0.19 -6.17
C ILE A 179 11.42 -0.38 -7.66
N THR A 180 11.81 0.69 -8.36
CA THR A 180 12.18 0.66 -9.78
C THR A 180 13.56 0.05 -10.03
N ARG A 181 14.40 -0.03 -8.99
CA ARG A 181 15.76 -0.60 -9.04
C ARG A 181 15.83 -2.02 -8.53
N ARG A 182 14.84 -2.44 -7.74
CA ARG A 182 14.72 -3.81 -7.24
C ARG A 182 14.53 -4.76 -8.42
N GLN A 183 15.40 -5.77 -8.52
CA GLN A 183 15.31 -6.75 -9.60
C GLN A 183 14.02 -7.57 -9.49
N PHE A 184 13.47 -7.95 -10.64
CA PHE A 184 12.17 -8.63 -10.78
C PHE A 184 11.91 -9.74 -9.74
N ALA A 185 12.81 -10.71 -9.59
CA ALA A 185 12.55 -11.82 -8.68
C ALA A 185 12.60 -11.39 -7.20
N ASN A 186 13.50 -10.47 -6.84
CA ASN A 186 13.51 -9.86 -5.52
C ASN A 186 12.19 -9.12 -5.24
N ASN A 187 11.63 -8.41 -6.21
CA ASN A 187 10.38 -7.69 -6.04
C ASN A 187 9.16 -8.62 -5.84
N LEU A 188 9.17 -9.83 -6.41
CA LEU A 188 7.99 -10.71 -6.47
C LEU A 188 8.04 -11.93 -5.55
N HIS A 189 9.22 -12.34 -5.06
CA HIS A 189 9.37 -13.65 -4.41
C HIS A 189 8.47 -13.88 -3.20
N ALA A 190 8.24 -12.87 -2.36
CA ALA A 190 7.38 -13.00 -1.18
C ALA A 190 5.93 -13.33 -1.57
N LEU A 191 5.39 -12.61 -2.56
CA LEU A 191 4.05 -12.89 -3.10
C LEU A 191 4.02 -14.23 -3.84
N ALA A 192 5.07 -14.56 -4.59
CA ALA A 192 5.16 -15.86 -5.26
C ALA A 192 5.17 -17.03 -4.27
N GLN A 193 5.81 -16.86 -3.11
CA GLN A 193 5.77 -17.84 -2.02
C GLN A 193 4.35 -17.97 -1.45
N VAL A 194 3.66 -16.84 -1.16
CA VAL A 194 2.26 -16.86 -0.72
C VAL A 194 1.38 -17.59 -1.73
N ILE A 195 1.45 -17.21 -3.01
CA ILE A 195 0.68 -17.85 -4.09
C ILE A 195 0.99 -19.34 -4.20
N THR A 196 2.25 -19.74 -4.08
CA THR A 196 2.62 -21.17 -4.10
C THR A 196 1.91 -21.91 -2.96
N PHE A 197 1.95 -21.38 -1.73
CA PHE A 197 1.34 -22.07 -0.59
C PHE A 197 -0.20 -22.00 -0.57
N THR A 198 -0.81 -20.97 -1.15
CA THR A 198 -2.27 -20.83 -1.13
C THR A 198 -2.94 -21.44 -2.35
N VAL A 199 -2.36 -21.29 -3.55
CA VAL A 199 -2.99 -21.73 -4.81
C VAL A 199 -2.65 -23.17 -5.15
N LEU A 200 -1.43 -23.66 -4.86
CA LEU A 200 -1.08 -25.06 -5.17
C LEU A 200 -2.03 -26.08 -4.52
N PRO A 201 -2.43 -25.95 -3.24
CA PRO A 201 -3.42 -26.85 -2.66
C PRO A 201 -4.78 -26.77 -3.36
N LEU A 202 -5.20 -25.58 -3.83
CA LEU A 202 -6.44 -25.41 -4.58
C LEU A 202 -6.35 -26.07 -5.96
N ASP A 203 -5.21 -25.93 -6.63
CA ASP A 203 -4.92 -26.64 -7.88
C ASP A 203 -4.92 -28.15 -7.70
N LEU A 204 -4.54 -28.68 -6.54
CA LEU A 204 -4.60 -30.12 -6.30
C LEU A 204 -6.01 -30.60 -5.91
N ALA A 205 -6.80 -29.76 -5.24
CA ALA A 205 -8.10 -30.12 -4.69
C ALA A 205 -9.26 -29.97 -5.70
N PHE A 206 -9.16 -29.01 -6.63
CA PHE A 206 -10.24 -28.65 -7.54
C PHE A 206 -9.87 -28.90 -9.01
N ASN A 207 -10.88 -29.12 -9.85
CA ASN A 207 -10.75 -29.27 -11.30
C ASN A 207 -11.81 -28.45 -12.08
N ASP A 208 -12.54 -27.58 -11.39
CA ASP A 208 -13.59 -26.77 -12.00
C ASP A 208 -12.97 -25.62 -12.82
N PRO A 209 -13.26 -25.49 -14.13
CA PRO A 209 -12.60 -24.51 -14.98
C PRO A 209 -12.98 -23.07 -14.64
N VAL A 210 -14.18 -22.84 -14.09
CA VAL A 210 -14.67 -21.51 -13.69
C VAL A 210 -13.90 -21.03 -12.45
N PHE A 211 -13.78 -21.90 -11.45
CA PHE A 211 -12.96 -21.70 -10.26
C PHE A 211 -11.52 -21.38 -10.63
N HIS A 212 -10.91 -22.16 -11.53
CA HIS A 212 -9.54 -21.92 -11.98
C HIS A 212 -9.39 -20.62 -12.79
N GLY A 213 -10.42 -20.22 -13.54
CA GLY A 213 -10.42 -18.92 -14.25
C GLY A 213 -10.33 -17.75 -13.28
N PHE A 214 -11.13 -17.79 -12.21
CA PHE A 214 -11.07 -16.82 -11.12
C PHE A 214 -9.72 -16.86 -10.39
N VAL A 215 -9.33 -18.03 -9.87
CA VAL A 215 -8.14 -18.19 -9.02
C VAL A 215 -6.88 -17.80 -9.77
N CYS A 216 -6.72 -18.26 -11.02
CA CYS A 216 -5.55 -17.91 -11.83
C CYS A 216 -5.44 -16.40 -12.03
N THR A 217 -6.53 -15.75 -12.44
CA THR A 217 -6.50 -14.32 -12.77
C THR A 217 -6.28 -13.48 -11.51
N PHE A 218 -7.00 -13.78 -10.43
CA PHE A 218 -6.83 -13.10 -9.14
C PHE A 218 -5.39 -13.23 -8.63
N ALA A 219 -4.87 -14.47 -8.56
CA ALA A 219 -3.54 -14.74 -8.04
C ALA A 219 -2.42 -14.20 -8.95
N PHE A 220 -2.62 -14.18 -10.27
CA PHE A 220 -1.71 -13.50 -11.21
C PHE A 220 -1.63 -12.01 -10.89
N CYS A 221 -2.76 -11.32 -10.76
CA CYS A 221 -2.78 -9.91 -10.44
C CYS A 221 -2.12 -9.61 -9.09
N ILE A 222 -2.36 -10.43 -8.07
CA ILE A 222 -1.71 -10.27 -6.76
C ILE A 222 -0.20 -10.50 -6.85
N LEU A 223 0.26 -11.59 -7.48
CA LEU A 223 1.69 -11.90 -7.61
C LEU A 223 2.44 -10.77 -8.30
N PHE A 224 1.90 -10.26 -9.41
CA PHE A 224 2.54 -9.24 -10.23
C PHE A 224 2.23 -7.81 -9.78
N SER A 225 1.41 -7.60 -8.76
CA SER A 225 1.02 -6.27 -8.26
C SER A 225 2.22 -5.38 -7.94
N GLN A 226 3.28 -5.93 -7.34
CA GLN A 226 4.51 -5.18 -7.06
C GLN A 226 5.26 -4.77 -8.33
N GLN A 227 5.14 -5.53 -9.42
CA GLN A 227 5.72 -5.13 -10.70
C GLN A 227 4.89 -4.02 -11.36
N PHE A 228 3.56 -4.10 -11.25
CA PHE A 228 2.66 -3.05 -11.74
C PHE A 228 2.90 -1.73 -10.99
N HIS A 229 3.03 -1.81 -9.67
CA HIS A 229 3.45 -0.71 -8.80
C HIS A 229 4.81 -0.15 -9.22
N ALA A 230 5.82 -0.99 -9.45
CA ALA A 230 7.13 -0.53 -9.92
C ALA A 230 7.05 0.22 -11.27
N TRP A 231 6.21 -0.25 -12.20
CA TRP A 231 5.97 0.44 -13.46
C TRP A 231 5.21 1.76 -13.29
N ALA A 232 4.37 1.91 -12.26
CA ALA A 232 3.72 3.18 -11.95
C ALA A 232 4.72 4.27 -11.52
N HIS A 233 5.89 3.90 -10.98
CA HIS A 233 6.98 4.85 -10.72
C HIS A 233 7.82 5.18 -11.96
N GLY A 234 7.68 4.39 -13.03
CA GLY A 234 8.46 4.52 -14.26
C GLY A 234 8.02 5.69 -15.15
N THR A 235 9.00 6.36 -15.77
CA THR A 235 8.70 7.30 -16.89
C THR A 235 8.32 6.51 -18.13
N LYS A 236 7.37 7.01 -18.93
CA LYS A 236 6.89 6.33 -20.16
C LYS A 236 8.03 5.92 -21.11
N SER A 237 9.09 6.72 -21.22
CA SER A 237 10.26 6.44 -22.07
C SER A 237 11.13 5.27 -21.59
N LYS A 238 11.04 4.88 -20.31
CA LYS A 238 11.81 3.77 -19.73
C LYS A 238 11.01 2.46 -19.63
N LEU A 239 9.71 2.50 -19.93
CA LEU A 239 8.83 1.35 -19.84
C LEU A 239 8.67 0.67 -21.20
N PRO A 240 8.44 -0.66 -21.22
CA PRO A 240 8.07 -1.35 -22.45
C PRO A 240 6.80 -0.74 -23.07
N PRO A 241 6.70 -0.60 -24.41
CA PRO A 241 5.54 0.01 -25.05
C PRO A 241 4.21 -0.63 -24.67
N LEU A 242 4.19 -1.95 -24.49
CA LEU A 242 3.00 -2.68 -24.05
C LEU A 242 2.54 -2.28 -22.64
N VAL A 243 3.48 -2.08 -21.71
CA VAL A 243 3.16 -1.61 -20.35
C VAL A 243 2.54 -0.22 -20.39
N VAL A 244 3.11 0.68 -21.20
CA VAL A 244 2.56 2.03 -21.38
C VAL A 244 1.15 1.97 -21.96
N ALA A 245 0.92 1.15 -22.98
CA ALA A 245 -0.40 0.96 -23.56
C ALA A 245 -1.42 0.43 -22.53
N LEU A 246 -1.03 -0.56 -21.71
CA LEU A 246 -1.90 -1.10 -20.65
C LEU A 246 -2.22 -0.06 -19.56
N GLN A 247 -1.25 0.79 -19.19
CA GLN A 247 -1.50 1.90 -18.26
C GLN A 247 -2.42 2.96 -18.87
N ASP A 248 -2.24 3.31 -20.14
CA ASP A 248 -3.07 4.29 -20.84
C ASP A 248 -4.51 3.78 -21.08
N MET A 249 -4.70 2.46 -21.19
CA MET A 249 -6.01 1.81 -21.22
C MET A 249 -6.67 1.64 -19.84
N GLY A 250 -5.97 1.96 -18.75
CA GLY A 250 -6.46 1.74 -17.38
C GLY A 250 -6.50 0.26 -16.96
N LEU A 251 -5.77 -0.61 -17.67
CA LEU A 251 -5.65 -2.03 -17.31
C LEU A 251 -4.55 -2.29 -16.28
N LEU A 252 -3.57 -1.38 -16.20
CA LEU A 252 -2.54 -1.33 -15.16
C LEU A 252 -2.54 0.04 -14.49
N VAL A 253 -2.20 0.08 -13.21
CA VAL A 253 -2.14 1.34 -12.46
C VAL A 253 -1.21 2.34 -13.14
N SER A 254 -1.73 3.55 -13.36
CA SER A 254 -0.99 4.60 -14.04
C SER A 254 -0.04 5.32 -13.10
N ARG A 255 1.05 5.87 -13.66
CA ARG A 255 1.94 6.77 -12.91
C ARG A 255 1.22 7.96 -12.28
N ARG A 256 0.22 8.51 -12.97
CA ARG A 256 -0.52 9.68 -12.47
C ARG A 256 -1.30 9.33 -11.20
N GLN A 257 -2.11 8.27 -11.23
CA GLN A 257 -2.91 7.85 -10.09
C GLN A 257 -2.01 7.49 -8.90
N HIS A 258 -0.96 6.71 -9.15
CA HIS A 258 -0.08 6.32 -8.06
C HIS A 258 0.75 7.49 -7.50
N ALA A 259 1.10 8.49 -8.33
CA ALA A 259 1.74 9.71 -7.83
C ALA A 259 0.82 10.58 -6.95
N GLU A 260 -0.51 10.43 -7.04
CA GLU A 260 -1.45 11.10 -6.13
C GLU A 260 -1.44 10.44 -4.75
N HIS A 261 -1.30 9.12 -4.69
CA HIS A 261 -1.11 8.38 -3.43
C HIS A 261 0.16 8.81 -2.67
N HIS A 262 1.25 9.11 -3.37
CA HIS A 262 2.51 9.60 -2.79
C HIS A 262 2.49 11.07 -2.32
N ARG A 263 1.30 11.71 -2.30
CA ARG A 263 1.16 13.09 -1.81
C ARG A 263 0.41 13.11 -0.50
N ALA A 264 0.79 14.05 0.36
CA ALA A 264 0.05 14.36 1.56
C ALA A 264 -1.46 14.54 1.25
N PRO A 265 -2.36 13.95 2.05
CA PRO A 265 -2.10 13.30 3.34
C PRO A 265 -1.91 11.76 3.28
N TYR A 266 -1.49 11.19 2.14
CA TYR A 266 -1.18 9.75 1.97
C TYR A 266 -2.35 8.80 2.30
N ASN A 267 -3.57 9.22 1.97
CA ASN A 267 -4.82 8.56 2.37
C ASN A 267 -5.73 8.16 1.20
N ASN A 268 -5.20 8.08 -0.02
CA ASN A 268 -5.97 7.81 -1.24
C ASN A 268 -5.22 6.89 -2.20
N ASN A 269 -5.90 6.45 -3.27
CA ASN A 269 -5.31 5.73 -4.40
C ASN A 269 -4.50 4.46 -4.04
N TYR A 270 -5.00 3.67 -3.09
CA TYR A 270 -4.28 2.48 -2.59
C TYR A 270 -4.22 1.29 -3.55
N CYS A 271 -5.14 1.13 -4.52
CA CYS A 271 -5.14 0.00 -5.44
C CYS A 271 -3.99 0.11 -6.46
N ILE A 272 -3.21 -0.98 -6.60
CA ILE A 272 -1.97 -1.02 -7.39
C ILE A 272 -1.99 -2.05 -8.54
N VAL A 273 -3.12 -2.72 -8.80
CA VAL A 273 -3.24 -3.58 -9.98
C VAL A 273 -3.57 -2.72 -11.20
N SER A 274 -4.77 -2.14 -11.22
CA SER A 274 -5.26 -1.24 -12.25
C SER A 274 -5.64 0.13 -11.69
N GLY A 275 -5.95 0.21 -10.40
CA GLY A 275 -6.50 1.41 -9.78
C GLY A 275 -7.97 1.65 -10.13
N ALA A 276 -8.67 0.64 -10.65
CA ALA A 276 -10.08 0.74 -11.03
C ALA A 276 -10.99 1.05 -9.83
N TRP A 277 -10.62 0.56 -8.64
CA TRP A 277 -11.38 0.81 -7.41
C TRP A 277 -11.07 2.14 -6.74
N ASN A 278 -9.96 2.80 -7.05
CA ASN A 278 -9.49 3.98 -6.30
C ASN A 278 -10.55 5.08 -6.22
N ASN A 279 -11.09 5.53 -7.36
CA ASN A 279 -12.10 6.58 -7.36
C ASN A 279 -13.32 6.23 -6.49
N VAL A 280 -13.81 4.98 -6.59
CA VAL A 280 -14.99 4.53 -5.83
C VAL A 280 -14.70 4.50 -4.33
N LEU A 281 -13.54 3.96 -3.93
CA LEU A 281 -13.13 3.85 -2.53
C LEU A 281 -12.89 5.24 -1.90
N ASP A 282 -12.21 6.13 -2.64
CA ASP A 282 -11.84 7.46 -2.20
C ASP A 282 -13.06 8.39 -2.11
N GLU A 283 -13.93 8.42 -3.14
CA GLU A 283 -15.16 9.25 -3.12
C GLU A 283 -16.15 8.80 -2.04
N SER A 284 -16.21 7.48 -1.79
CA SER A 284 -17.08 6.89 -0.77
C SER A 284 -16.46 6.91 0.63
N LYS A 285 -15.20 7.33 0.76
CA LYS A 285 -14.43 7.38 2.02
C LYS A 285 -14.42 6.05 2.77
N VAL A 286 -14.28 4.94 2.03
CA VAL A 286 -14.36 3.59 2.59
C VAL A 286 -13.28 3.38 3.64
N PHE A 287 -12.04 3.79 3.32
CA PHE A 287 -10.91 3.61 4.22
C PHE A 287 -10.98 4.51 5.44
N GLU A 288 -11.38 5.77 5.29
CA GLU A 288 -11.58 6.65 6.45
C GLU A 288 -12.69 6.13 7.37
N ALA A 289 -13.76 5.55 6.81
CA ALA A 289 -14.79 4.90 7.62
C ALA A 289 -14.23 3.70 8.40
N LEU A 290 -13.40 2.86 7.77
CA LEU A 290 -12.73 1.73 8.44
C LEU A 290 -11.74 2.20 9.51
N GLU A 291 -11.00 3.28 9.27
CA GLU A 291 -10.12 3.91 10.23
C GLU A 291 -10.88 4.37 11.48
N MET A 292 -12.04 5.02 11.31
CA MET A 292 -12.90 5.40 12.43
C MET A 292 -13.38 4.17 13.22
N VAL A 293 -13.75 3.08 12.53
CA VAL A 293 -14.15 1.83 13.18
C VAL A 293 -13.02 1.26 14.02
N PHE A 294 -11.80 1.16 13.47
CA PHE A 294 -10.64 0.63 14.20
C PHE A 294 -10.26 1.54 15.37
N TYR A 295 -10.32 2.85 15.20
CA TYR A 295 -10.07 3.78 16.27
C TYR A 295 -11.08 3.63 17.42
N PHE A 296 -12.38 3.58 17.13
CA PHE A 296 -13.39 3.47 18.19
C PHE A 296 -13.48 2.08 18.83
N GLN A 297 -13.20 1.01 18.09
CA GLN A 297 -13.27 -0.36 18.62
C GLN A 297 -11.99 -0.81 19.30
N LEU A 298 -10.82 -0.40 18.78
CA LEU A 298 -9.51 -0.92 19.19
C LEU A 298 -8.60 0.17 19.78
N GLY A 299 -8.95 1.45 19.65
CA GLY A 299 -8.11 2.57 20.08
C GLY A 299 -6.87 2.80 19.21
N VAL A 300 -6.77 2.12 18.06
CA VAL A 300 -5.61 2.19 17.16
C VAL A 300 -5.83 3.28 16.13
N ARG A 301 -4.90 4.24 16.07
CA ARG A 301 -4.93 5.34 15.10
C ARG A 301 -4.14 4.95 13.84
N PRO A 302 -4.67 5.19 12.63
CA PRO A 302 -3.90 5.00 11.40
C PRO A 302 -2.77 6.01 11.28
N ARG A 303 -1.67 5.62 10.62
CA ARG A 303 -0.52 6.49 10.38
C ARG A 303 -0.90 7.73 9.55
N SER A 304 -1.84 7.62 8.59
CA SER A 304 -2.34 8.69 7.71
C SER A 304 -2.92 9.91 8.43
N TRP A 305 -3.37 9.76 9.68
CA TRP A 305 -3.91 10.88 10.46
C TRP A 305 -2.83 11.78 11.07
N SER A 306 -1.57 11.37 11.03
CA SER A 306 -0.47 12.15 11.57
C SER A 306 0.01 13.16 10.53
N GLU A 307 0.50 14.32 10.97
CA GLU A 307 1.16 15.26 10.06
C GLU A 307 2.34 14.55 9.36
N PRO A 308 2.54 14.75 8.04
CA PRO A 308 3.67 14.17 7.33
C PRO A 308 4.98 14.56 8.00
N ASN A 309 5.67 13.59 8.58
CA ASN A 309 7.00 13.74 9.13
C ASN A 309 8.06 13.34 8.08
N SER A 310 9.34 13.41 8.44
CA SER A 310 10.46 13.02 7.56
C SER A 310 10.40 11.58 7.04
N ASP A 311 9.54 10.73 7.62
CA ASP A 311 9.42 9.32 7.24
C ASP A 311 8.44 9.10 6.08
N TRP A 312 7.72 10.15 5.67
CA TRP A 312 6.80 10.14 4.53
C TRP A 312 7.29 10.99 3.35
N ILE A 313 8.10 11.99 3.64
CA ILE A 313 8.51 12.98 2.64
C ILE A 313 9.54 12.34 1.71
N GLU A 314 9.21 12.32 0.41
CA GLU A 314 10.11 11.84 -0.63
C GLU A 314 11.44 12.61 -0.59
N GLU A 315 12.55 11.88 -0.40
CA GLU A 315 13.90 12.46 -0.47
C GLU A 315 14.43 12.33 -1.90
N THR A 316 14.68 13.41 -2.64
CA THR A 316 15.21 13.26 -4.00
C THR A 316 16.63 12.72 -4.01
N GLU A 317 16.98 11.81 -4.92
CA GLU A 317 18.34 11.24 -5.03
C GLU A 317 19.46 12.30 -5.16
N ILE A 318 19.13 13.50 -5.65
CA ILE A 318 20.07 14.62 -5.87
C ILE A 318 20.44 15.36 -4.58
N SER A 319 19.60 15.36 -3.54
CA SER A 319 19.87 16.09 -2.30
C SER A 319 21.10 15.57 -1.56
N ASN A 320 21.61 14.39 -1.91
CA ASN A 320 22.70 13.71 -1.20
C ASN A 320 24.05 13.72 -1.92
N ASN A 321 24.15 14.33 -3.11
CA ASN A 321 25.44 14.55 -3.78
C ASN A 321 26.11 15.89 -3.38
N GLN A 322 25.57 16.60 -2.40
CA GLN A 322 26.09 17.90 -1.92
C GLN A 322 26.39 17.95 -0.41
N ALA A 323 26.48 16.81 0.28
CA ALA A 323 26.87 16.73 1.69
C ALA A 323 28.19 15.97 1.84
#